data_AF-A0A081DAA5-F1
#
_entry.id   AF-A0A081DAA5-F1
#
_cell.length_a   1.000
_cell.length_b   1.000
_cell.length_c   1.000
_cell.angle_alpha   90.00
_cell.angle_beta   90.00
_cell.angle_gamma   90.00
#
_symmetry.space_group_name_H-M   'P 1'
#
loop_
_entity.id
_entity.type
_entity.pdbx_description
1 polymer ?
#
loop_
_entity_poly.entity_id
_entity_poly.type
_entity_poly.pdbx_seq_one_letter_code
_entity_poly.pdbx_strand_id
1 'polypeptide(L)'
;MFSNMTPVVKGIIILNVVFYVGTVFIAPGLYDTFALHFFEDPRFQIWQPISHMFMHDSANFLHILMNMYVLAIFGPPLERWMGNNKFIFFYLSSGIGAYLLTTGIDYYEYITWTSEAIEAGATQAIVDQQLFGTASDPNFWGCNGRSKWMHLWCTGRICFFIS
;
A
#
# COMPACT_ATOMS: atom_id res chain seq x y z
N MET A 1 22.17 -3.65 -19.65
CA MET A 1 20.76 -3.78 -19.19
C MET A 1 20.15 -2.41 -18.89
N PHE A 2 20.75 -1.59 -18.01
CA PHE A 2 20.24 -0.26 -17.64
C PHE A 2 20.17 0.78 -18.78
N SER A 3 20.99 0.64 -19.82
CA SER A 3 21.02 1.53 -21.00
C SER A 3 19.84 1.36 -21.97
N ASN A 4 19.04 0.29 -21.82
CA ASN A 4 17.87 0.02 -22.66
C ASN A 4 16.53 0.16 -21.91
N MET A 5 16.56 0.63 -20.66
CA MET A 5 15.35 0.82 -19.87
C MET A 5 14.60 2.05 -20.36
N THR A 6 13.28 1.92 -20.47
CA THR A 6 12.41 2.99 -20.95
C THR A 6 12.31 4.12 -19.92
N PRO A 7 12.08 5.37 -20.38
CA PRO A 7 12.21 6.54 -19.51
C PRO A 7 11.21 6.55 -18.35
N VAL A 8 9.96 6.12 -18.55
CA VAL A 8 8.96 6.15 -17.48
C VAL A 8 9.24 5.08 -16.44
N VAL A 9 9.48 3.83 -16.86
CA VAL A 9 9.85 2.74 -15.94
C VAL A 9 11.07 3.10 -15.10
N LYS A 10 12.08 3.71 -15.72
CA LYS A 10 13.25 4.21 -14.99
C LYS A 10 12.88 5.24 -13.93
N GLY A 11 12.00 6.19 -14.28
CA GLY A 11 11.50 7.20 -13.35
C GLY A 11 10.78 6.57 -12.15
N ILE A 12 9.88 5.62 -12.40
CA ILE A 12 9.12 4.92 -11.34
C ILE A 12 10.06 4.16 -10.41
N ILE A 13 11.02 3.40 -10.94
CA ILE A 13 12.00 2.66 -10.12
C ILE A 13 12.81 3.61 -9.25
N ILE A 14 13.32 4.71 -9.81
CA ILE A 14 14.07 5.72 -9.05
C ILE A 14 13.21 6.29 -7.93
N LEU A 15 11.95 6.64 -8.24
CA LEU A 15 11.04 7.22 -7.26
C LEU A 15 10.76 6.26 -6.10
N ASN A 16 10.47 4.99 -6.39
CA ASN A 16 10.27 3.95 -5.37
C ASN A 16 11.47 3.76 -4.45
N VAL A 17 12.68 3.71 -5.04
CA VAL A 17 13.92 3.58 -4.26
C VAL A 17 14.16 4.82 -3.38
N VAL A 18 13.89 6.02 -3.90
CA VAL A 18 14.01 7.27 -3.13
C VAL A 18 13.02 7.30 -1.97
N PHE A 19 11.75 6.95 -2.19
CA PHE A 19 10.75 6.88 -1.12
C PHE A 19 11.12 5.85 -0.06
N TYR A 20 11.57 4.66 -0.48
CA TYR A 20 12.01 3.62 0.45
C TYR A 20 13.22 4.06 1.28
N VAL A 21 14.28 4.57 0.65
CA VAL A 21 15.48 5.02 1.36
C VAL A 21 15.15 6.21 2.27
N GLY A 22 14.34 7.15 1.79
CA GLY A 22 13.94 8.33 2.55
C GLY A 22 13.13 7.97 3.79
N THR A 23 12.15 7.08 3.65
CA THR A 23 11.32 6.68 4.79
C THR A 23 12.03 5.69 5.72
N VAL A 24 12.88 4.80 5.23
CA VAL A 24 13.60 3.84 6.10
C VAL A 24 14.76 4.49 6.85
N PHE A 25 15.57 5.32 6.20
CA PHE A 25 16.85 5.78 6.77
C PHE A 25 16.87 7.26 7.18
N ILE A 26 16.06 8.12 6.55
CA ILE A 26 16.15 9.57 6.77
C ILE A 26 15.04 10.04 7.72
N ALA A 27 13.80 9.68 7.42
CA ALA A 27 12.63 10.13 8.18
C ALA A 27 11.59 9.01 8.30
N PRO A 28 11.77 8.06 9.25
CA PRO A 28 10.81 6.99 9.55
C PRO A 28 9.39 7.48 9.80
N GLY A 29 9.23 8.64 10.44
CA GLY A 29 7.90 9.22 10.68
C GLY A 29 7.12 9.62 9.42
N LEU A 30 7.79 9.74 8.26
CA LEU A 30 7.10 10.00 6.99
C LEU A 30 6.40 8.75 6.44
N TYR A 31 6.76 7.56 6.92
CA TYR A 31 6.15 6.31 6.46
C TYR A 31 4.63 6.35 6.66
N ASP A 32 4.17 6.62 7.89
CA ASP A 32 2.74 6.70 8.21
C ASP A 32 2.02 7.84 7.48
N THR A 33 2.73 8.91 7.11
CA THR A 33 2.12 10.05 6.41
C THR A 33 1.77 9.71 4.96
N PHE A 34 2.56 8.85 4.31
CA PHE A 34 2.43 8.50 2.90
C PHE A 34 1.86 7.11 2.64
N ALA A 35 1.92 6.21 3.62
CA ALA A 35 1.29 4.90 3.57
C ALA A 35 -0.24 5.04 3.53
N LEU A 36 -0.90 4.06 2.93
CA LEU A 36 -2.35 4.03 2.84
C LEU A 36 -2.95 3.62 4.19
N HIS A 37 -3.80 4.49 4.75
CA HIS A 37 -4.66 4.13 5.87
C HIS A 37 -6.08 3.87 5.40
N PHE A 38 -6.85 3.16 6.23
CA PHE A 38 -8.29 3.02 6.01
C PHE A 38 -8.97 4.38 6.11
N PHE A 39 -10.01 4.63 5.31
CA PHE A 39 -10.58 5.98 5.20
C PHE A 39 -11.28 6.50 6.47
N GLU A 40 -11.73 5.61 7.36
CA GLU A 40 -12.27 6.00 8.68
C GLU A 40 -11.16 6.22 9.73
N ASP A 41 -9.91 5.87 9.41
CA ASP A 41 -8.78 6.11 10.30
C ASP A 41 -8.49 7.62 10.40
N PRO A 42 -8.33 8.19 11.60
CA PRO A 42 -7.98 9.60 11.78
C PRO A 42 -6.67 10.02 11.11
N ARG A 43 -5.78 9.07 10.79
CA ARG A 43 -4.51 9.31 10.09
C ARG A 43 -4.66 9.33 8.57
N PHE A 44 -5.83 9.01 8.04
CA PHE A 44 -6.08 9.06 6.62
C PHE A 44 -5.90 10.48 6.07
N GLN A 45 -5.23 10.59 4.94
CA GLN A 45 -4.98 11.86 4.27
C GLN A 45 -5.30 11.73 2.78
N ILE A 46 -5.80 12.82 2.19
CA ILE A 46 -6.31 12.83 0.80
C ILE A 46 -5.25 12.50 -0.26
N TRP A 47 -3.96 12.61 0.06
CA TRP A 47 -2.86 12.28 -0.85
C TRP A 47 -2.43 10.80 -0.81
N GLN A 48 -2.83 10.04 0.21
CA GLN A 48 -2.45 8.63 0.39
C GLN A 48 -2.85 7.72 -0.77
N PRO A 49 -4.01 7.89 -1.44
CA PRO A 49 -4.36 7.12 -2.63
C PRO A 49 -3.37 7.24 -3.80
N ILE A 50 -2.52 8.27 -3.82
CA ILE A 50 -1.45 8.42 -4.82
C ILE A 50 -0.10 8.07 -4.21
N SER A 51 0.22 8.55 -3.01
CA SER A 51 1.54 8.33 -2.41
C SER A 51 1.80 6.87 -2.06
N HIS A 52 0.77 6.10 -1.69
CA HIS A 52 0.93 4.68 -1.36
C HIS A 52 1.52 3.88 -2.51
N MET A 53 1.31 4.33 -3.77
CA MET A 53 1.83 3.66 -4.95
C MET A 53 3.37 3.56 -4.96
N PHE A 54 4.06 4.41 -4.18
CA PHE A 54 5.52 4.46 -4.08
C PHE A 54 6.07 3.97 -2.73
N MET A 55 5.18 3.67 -1.78
CA MET A 55 5.52 3.28 -0.42
C MET A 55 5.69 1.77 -0.31
N HIS A 56 6.83 1.31 0.19
CA HIS A 56 7.10 -0.13 0.33
C HIS A 56 7.37 -0.49 1.78
N ASP A 57 7.00 -1.71 2.17
CA ASP A 57 7.23 -2.23 3.52
C ASP A 57 8.69 -2.08 3.98
N SER A 58 8.89 -1.31 5.05
CA SER A 58 10.19 -1.04 5.66
C SER A 58 10.78 -2.28 6.35
N ALA A 59 9.94 -3.21 6.80
CA ALA A 59 10.37 -4.43 7.48
C ALA A 59 10.79 -5.55 6.51
N ASN A 60 10.37 -5.49 5.24
CA ASN A 60 10.61 -6.54 4.26
C ASN A 60 11.36 -6.03 3.02
N PHE A 61 12.70 -6.05 3.10
CA PHE A 61 13.56 -5.67 1.97
C PHE A 61 13.32 -6.52 0.71
N LEU A 62 12.90 -7.79 0.86
CA LEU A 62 12.62 -8.65 -0.30
C LEU A 62 11.42 -8.13 -1.12
N HIS A 63 10.46 -7.47 -0.45
CA HIS A 63 9.25 -6.93 -1.09
C HIS A 63 9.59 -5.88 -2.15
N ILE A 64 10.37 -4.87 -1.78
CA ILE A 64 10.81 -3.83 -2.72
C ILE A 64 11.70 -4.41 -3.82
N LEU A 65 12.60 -5.35 -3.49
CA LEU A 65 13.48 -5.97 -4.48
C LEU A 65 12.66 -6.69 -5.55
N MET A 66 11.66 -7.46 -5.16
CA MET A 66 10.82 -8.21 -6.10
C MET A 66 9.92 -7.29 -6.92
N ASN A 67 9.33 -6.26 -6.31
CA ASN A 67 8.55 -5.26 -7.06
C ASN A 67 9.41 -4.55 -8.11
N MET A 68 10.63 -4.15 -7.77
CA MET A 68 11.53 -3.49 -8.73
C MET A 68 12.03 -4.47 -9.80
N TYR A 69 12.23 -5.74 -9.46
CA TYR A 69 12.61 -6.78 -10.41
C TYR A 69 11.51 -7.06 -11.44
N VAL A 70 10.27 -7.25 -10.97
CA VAL A 70 9.09 -7.45 -11.82
C VAL A 70 8.86 -6.22 -12.70
N LEU A 71 8.90 -5.01 -12.13
CA LEU A 71 8.74 -3.77 -12.89
C LEU A 71 9.85 -3.58 -13.93
N ALA A 72 11.10 -3.92 -13.62
CA ALA A 72 12.22 -3.78 -14.55
C ALA A 72 12.14 -4.78 -15.73
N ILE A 73 11.55 -5.95 -15.54
CA ILE A 73 11.41 -6.97 -16.60
C ILE A 73 10.17 -6.72 -17.46
N PHE A 74 9.02 -6.48 -16.84
CA PHE A 74 7.74 -6.37 -17.55
C PHE A 74 7.40 -4.94 -17.97
N GLY A 75 7.90 -3.94 -17.24
CA GLY A 75 7.64 -2.53 -17.53
C GLY A 75 8.13 -2.09 -18.91
N PRO A 76 9.42 -2.28 -19.29
CA PRO A 76 9.94 -1.73 -20.54
C PRO A 76 9.28 -2.29 -21.81
N PRO A 77 9.00 -3.60 -21.94
CA PRO A 77 8.22 -4.11 -23.06
C PRO A 77 6.82 -3.49 -23.14
N LEU A 78 6.15 -3.31 -22.00
CA LEU A 78 4.81 -2.72 -21.93
C LEU A 78 4.82 -1.24 -22.30
N GLU A 79 5.79 -0.45 -21.78
CA GLU A 79 5.94 0.96 -22.12
C GLU A 79 6.24 1.16 -23.61
N ARG A 80 7.06 0.30 -24.23
CA ARG A 80 7.33 0.36 -25.67
C ARG A 80 6.10 0.04 -26.52
N TRP A 81 5.29 -0.91 -26.08
CA TRP A 81 4.07 -1.29 -26.80
C TRP A 81 2.95 -0.24 -26.68
N MET A 82 2.76 0.34 -25.50
CA MET A 82 1.71 1.33 -25.25
C MET A 82 2.12 2.77 -25.64
N GLY A 83 3.42 3.07 -25.56
CA GLY A 83 3.95 4.42 -25.53
C GLY A 83 3.87 5.06 -24.14
N ASN A 84 4.80 5.98 -23.86
CA ASN A 84 5.05 6.55 -22.53
C ASN A 84 3.78 7.10 -21.84
N ASN A 85 3.00 7.93 -22.55
CA ASN A 85 1.82 8.59 -21.95
C ASN A 85 0.73 7.59 -21.54
N LYS A 86 0.50 6.57 -22.38
CA LYS A 86 -0.51 5.53 -22.08
C LYS A 86 -0.04 4.62 -20.95
N PHE A 87 1.28 4.37 -20.87
CA PHE A 87 1.86 3.61 -19.76
C PHE A 87 1.72 4.36 -18.43
N ILE A 88 1.95 5.67 -18.39
CA ILE A 88 1.72 6.49 -17.18
C ILE A 88 0.25 6.40 -16.75
N PHE A 89 -0.68 6.61 -17.70
CA PHE A 89 -2.11 6.51 -17.40
C PHE A 89 -2.48 5.12 -16.88
N PHE A 90 -1.97 4.06 -17.53
CA PHE A 90 -2.17 2.69 -17.09
C PHE A 90 -1.68 2.48 -15.67
N TYR A 91 -0.43 2.88 -15.37
CA TYR A 91 0.17 2.74 -14.05
C TYR A 91 -0.63 3.47 -12.96
N LEU A 92 -1.02 4.73 -13.20
CA LEU A 92 -1.87 5.50 -12.29
C LEU A 92 -3.26 4.87 -12.10
N SER A 93 -3.89 4.42 -13.19
CA SER A 93 -5.21 3.80 -13.13
C SER A 93 -5.20 2.49 -12.35
N SER A 94 -4.15 1.68 -12.49
CA SER A 94 -3.99 0.45 -11.72
C SER A 94 -3.71 0.72 -10.24
N GLY A 95 -3.03 1.84 -9.91
CA GLY A 95 -2.79 2.24 -8.52
C GLY A 95 -4.08 2.68 -7.83
N ILE A 96 -4.88 3.48 -8.52
CA ILE A 96 -6.21 3.86 -8.04
C ILE A 96 -7.12 2.63 -7.94
N GLY A 97 -7.04 1.70 -8.91
CA GLY A 97 -7.79 0.45 -8.86
C GLY A 97 -7.41 -0.42 -7.65
N ALA A 98 -6.12 -0.50 -7.32
CA ALA A 98 -5.64 -1.19 -6.12
C ALA A 98 -6.14 -0.50 -4.85
N TYR A 99 -6.09 0.84 -4.77
CA TYR A 99 -6.67 1.61 -3.66
C TYR A 99 -8.17 1.33 -3.45
N LEU A 100 -8.96 1.35 -4.53
CA LEU A 100 -10.40 1.10 -4.43
C LEU A 100 -10.70 -0.34 -4.01
N LEU A 101 -9.96 -1.31 -4.53
CA LEU A 101 -10.13 -2.72 -4.18
C LEU A 101 -9.76 -2.99 -2.72
N THR A 102 -8.60 -2.48 -2.28
CA THR A 102 -8.15 -2.60 -0.88
C THR A 102 -9.14 -1.95 0.06
N THR A 103 -9.49 -0.69 -0.17
CA THR A 103 -10.47 0.04 0.64
C THR A 103 -11.82 -0.68 0.69
N GLY A 104 -12.27 -1.25 -0.43
CA GLY A 104 -13.53 -2.00 -0.48
C GLY A 104 -13.50 -3.29 0.33
N ILE A 105 -12.38 -4.03 0.28
CA ILE A 105 -12.17 -5.23 1.11
C ILE A 105 -12.13 -4.83 2.59
N ASP A 106 -11.33 -3.82 2.93
CA ASP A 106 -11.18 -3.32 4.29
C ASP A 106 -12.51 -2.84 4.86
N TYR A 107 -13.35 -2.19 4.05
CA TYR A 107 -14.69 -1.74 4.45
C TYR A 107 -15.65 -2.89 4.74
N TYR A 108 -15.64 -3.93 3.90
CA TYR A 108 -16.46 -5.12 4.12
C TYR A 108 -16.07 -5.84 5.42
N GLU A 109 -14.77 -5.97 5.66
CA GLU A 109 -14.26 -6.57 6.90
C GLU A 109 -14.56 -5.68 8.10
N TYR A 110 -14.35 -4.36 8.00
CA TYR A 110 -14.68 -3.39 9.05
C TYR A 110 -16.12 -3.55 9.55
N ILE A 111 -17.10 -3.60 8.64
CA ILE A 111 -18.52 -3.78 9.01
C ILE A 111 -18.73 -5.12 9.71
N THR A 112 -18.14 -6.20 9.18
CA THR A 112 -18.32 -7.55 9.71
C THR A 112 -17.82 -7.63 11.15
N TRP A 113 -16.57 -7.24 11.39
CA TRP A 113 -15.95 -7.25 12.71
C TRP A 113 -16.67 -6.31 13.69
N THR A 114 -17.08 -5.12 13.24
CA THR A 114 -17.80 -4.16 14.08
C THR A 114 -19.16 -4.70 14.50
N SER A 115 -19.89 -5.36 13.58
CA SER A 115 -21.18 -5.96 13.90
C SER A 115 -21.07 -7.08 14.93
N GLU A 116 -20.11 -8.00 14.76
CA GLU A 116 -19.86 -9.09 15.70
C GLU A 116 -19.44 -8.57 17.09
N ALA A 117 -18.59 -7.55 17.14
CA ALA A 117 -18.13 -6.96 18.40
C ALA A 117 -19.27 -6.23 19.14
N ILE A 118 -20.11 -5.48 18.42
CA ILE A 118 -21.27 -4.79 19.00
C ILE A 118 -22.29 -5.82 19.52
N GLU A 119 -22.53 -6.90 18.79
CA GLU A 119 -23.40 -8.00 19.24
C GLU A 119 -22.85 -8.70 20.50
N ALA A 120 -21.53 -8.81 20.62
CA ALA A 120 -20.85 -9.30 21.83
C ALA A 120 -20.87 -8.29 23.00
N GLY A 121 -21.47 -7.11 22.82
CA GLY A 121 -21.61 -6.07 23.84
C GLY A 121 -20.47 -5.06 23.90
N ALA A 122 -19.58 -5.01 22.90
CA ALA A 122 -18.57 -3.97 22.80
C ALA A 122 -19.19 -2.63 22.38
N THR A 123 -18.61 -1.52 22.85
CA THR A 123 -18.95 -0.19 22.36
C THR A 123 -18.12 0.13 21.11
N GLN A 124 -18.65 0.99 20.24
CA GLN A 124 -17.94 1.41 19.02
C GLN A 124 -16.54 1.99 19.32
N ALA A 125 -16.40 2.73 20.43
CA ALA A 125 -15.10 3.26 20.86
C ALA A 125 -14.06 2.17 21.17
N ILE A 126 -14.48 1.02 21.70
CA ILE A 126 -13.58 -0.12 21.97
C ILE A 126 -13.18 -0.79 20.65
N VAL A 127 -14.13 -0.92 19.72
CA VAL A 127 -13.89 -1.48 18.39
C VAL A 127 -12.90 -0.62 17.62
N ASP A 128 -13.10 0.68 17.56
CA ASP A 128 -12.20 1.62 16.87
C ASP A 128 -10.80 1.61 17.50
N GLN A 129 -10.72 1.55 18.83
CA GLN A 129 -9.43 1.44 19.54
C GLN A 129 -8.72 0.11 19.23
N GLN A 130 -9.45 -0.99 19.06
CA GLN A 130 -8.87 -2.28 18.69
C GLN A 130 -8.43 -2.32 17.22
N LEU A 131 -9.18 -1.69 16.33
CA LEU A 131 -8.93 -1.69 14.89
C LEU A 131 -7.80 -0.74 14.47
N PHE A 132 -7.83 0.50 14.96
CA PHE A 132 -6.92 1.56 14.52
C PHE A 132 -5.80 1.85 15.53
N GLY A 133 -5.98 1.43 16.79
CA GLY A 133 -5.07 1.70 17.89
C GLY A 133 -5.13 3.13 18.38
N THR A 134 -4.05 3.58 19.00
CA THR A 134 -3.91 4.96 19.49
C THR A 134 -2.77 5.67 18.78
N ALA A 135 -2.72 7.01 18.85
CA ALA A 135 -1.62 7.78 18.29
C ALA A 135 -0.23 7.40 18.84
N SER A 136 -0.17 6.78 20.03
CA SER A 136 1.05 6.33 20.71
C SER A 136 1.36 4.83 20.56
N ASP A 137 0.34 4.02 20.26
CA ASP A 137 0.46 2.59 19.98
C ASP A 137 -0.43 2.31 18.77
N PRO A 138 0.05 2.63 17.56
CA PRO A 138 -0.70 2.40 16.35
C PRO A 138 -0.84 0.89 16.20
N ASN A 139 -2.05 0.39 16.44
CA ASN A 139 -2.47 -0.89 15.92
C ASN A 139 -2.65 -0.68 14.43
N PHE A 140 -1.55 -0.60 13.69
CA PHE A 140 -1.59 -0.79 12.25
C PHE A 140 -1.95 -2.25 12.07
N TRP A 141 -3.25 -2.56 12.19
CA TRP A 141 -3.79 -3.85 11.84
C TRP A 141 -2.99 -5.02 12.46
N GLY A 142 -3.19 -5.28 13.76
CA GLY A 142 -2.58 -6.43 14.42
C GLY A 142 -2.78 -7.72 13.62
N CYS A 143 -1.70 -8.45 13.33
CA CYS A 143 -1.73 -9.74 12.60
C CYS A 143 -2.40 -10.88 13.39
N ASN A 144 -2.72 -10.66 14.67
CA ASN A 144 -3.32 -11.69 15.52
C ASN A 144 -4.83 -11.71 15.38
N GLY A 145 -5.35 -12.67 14.61
CA GLY A 145 -6.77 -13.03 14.59
C GLY A 145 -7.50 -12.94 13.24
N ARG A 146 -6.80 -12.68 12.13
CA ARG A 146 -7.47 -12.33 10.85
C ARG A 146 -7.62 -13.46 9.84
N SER A 147 -8.57 -13.25 8.92
CA SER A 147 -8.80 -14.05 7.72
C SER A 147 -7.53 -14.11 6.85
N LYS A 148 -7.35 -15.23 6.12
CA LYS A 148 -6.15 -15.50 5.29
C LYS A 148 -5.86 -14.39 4.27
N TRP A 149 -6.88 -13.66 3.83
CA TRP A 149 -6.76 -12.59 2.83
C TRP A 149 -6.11 -11.34 3.43
N MET A 150 -6.55 -10.90 4.61
CA MET A 150 -5.96 -9.75 5.29
C MET A 150 -4.51 -10.00 5.71
N HIS A 151 -4.17 -11.26 6.05
CA HIS A 151 -2.79 -11.61 6.36
C HIS A 151 -1.88 -11.51 5.14
N LEU A 152 -2.40 -11.78 3.92
CA LEU A 152 -1.66 -11.63 2.67
C LEU A 152 -1.45 -10.15 2.31
N TRP A 153 -2.46 -9.29 2.51
CA TRP A 153 -2.31 -7.84 2.30
C TRP A 153 -1.36 -7.20 3.31
N CYS A 154 -1.54 -7.49 4.59
CA CYS A 154 -0.75 -6.92 5.70
C CYS A 154 0.72 -7.37 5.69
N THR A 155 1.07 -8.43 4.95
CA THR A 155 2.45 -8.91 4.78
C THR A 155 3.04 -8.61 3.40
N GLY A 156 2.37 -7.78 2.59
CA GLY A 156 2.81 -7.46 1.23
C GLY A 156 2.77 -8.65 0.26
N ARG A 157 2.04 -9.73 0.58
CA ARG A 157 1.97 -10.95 -0.24
C ARG A 157 0.95 -10.88 -1.39
N ILE A 158 0.22 -9.79 -1.53
CA ILE A 158 -0.60 -9.50 -2.72
C ILE A 158 0.19 -8.51 -3.57
N CYS A 159 0.96 -9.04 -4.50
CA CYS A 159 1.68 -8.26 -5.50
C CYS A 159 0.68 -7.79 -6.57
N PHE A 160 0.13 -6.59 -6.43
CA PHE A 160 -0.22 -5.81 -7.61
C PHE A 160 1.09 -5.21 -8.16
N PHE A 161 1.11 -4.81 -9.43
CA PHE A 161 2.25 -4.15 -10.08
C PHE A 161 2.67 -2.80 -9.43
N ILE A 162 2.07 -2.46 -8.29
CA ILE A 162 2.16 -1.23 -7.53
C ILE A 162 2.28 -1.67 -6.07
N SER A 163 3.39 -1.23 -5.47
CA SER A 163 3.85 -1.36 -4.08
C SER A 163 3.07 -2.30 -3.16
#